data_AF-Q9BYG4-F1
#
_entry.id   AF-Q9BYG4-F1
#
_cell.length_a   1.000
_cell.length_b   1.000
_cell.length_c   1.000
_cell.angle_alpha   90.00
_cell.angle_beta   90.00
_cell.angle_gamma   90.00
#
_symmetry.space_group_name_H-M   'P 1'
#
loop_
_entity.id
_entity.type
_entity.pdbx_description
1 polymer ?
#
loop_
_entity_poly.entity_id
_entity_poly.type
_entity_poly.pdbx_seq_one_letter_code
_entity_poly.pdbx_strand_id
1 'polypeptide(L)'
;MNRSFHKSQTLRFYDCSAVEVKSKFGAEFRRFSLDRHKPGKFEDFYKLVVHTHHISNSDVTIGYADVHGDLLPINNDDNFCKAVSSANPLLRVFIQKREEAERGSLGAGSLCRRRRALGALRDEGPRRRAHLDIGLPRDFRPVSSIIDVDLVPETHRRVRLHRHGCEKPLGFYIRDGASVRVTPHGLEKVPGIFISRMVPGGLAESTGLLAVNDEVLEVNGIEVAGKTLDQVTDMMIANSHNLIVTVKPANQRNNVVRGGRALGSSGPPSDGTAGFVGPPAPRVLQNFHPDEAESDEDNDVVIEGTLEPARPPQTPGAPAGSLSRVNGAGLAQRLQRDLALDGGLQRLLSSLRADPRHSLALPPGGVEEHGPAVTL
;
A
#
# COMPACT_ATOMS: atom_id res chain seq x y z
N MET A 1 -51.30 -38.11 -17.12
CA MET A 1 -51.33 -36.67 -16.76
C MET A 1 -50.81 -36.52 -15.32
N ASN A 2 -50.41 -35.30 -14.91
CA ASN A 2 -49.97 -34.93 -13.56
C ASN A 2 -48.66 -35.59 -13.06
N ARG A 3 -47.51 -35.04 -13.47
CA ARG A 3 -46.26 -35.17 -12.70
C ARG A 3 -46.15 -33.99 -11.74
N SER A 4 -46.10 -34.25 -10.44
CA SER A 4 -45.86 -33.21 -9.43
C SER A 4 -44.41 -32.75 -9.47
N PHE A 5 -44.20 -31.44 -9.56
CA PHE A 5 -42.88 -30.86 -9.37
C PHE A 5 -42.56 -30.80 -7.88
N HIS A 6 -41.80 -31.77 -7.36
CA HIS A 6 -41.15 -31.61 -6.07
C HIS A 6 -40.17 -30.43 -6.14
N LYS A 7 -40.56 -29.29 -5.54
CA LYS A 7 -39.61 -28.26 -5.15
C LYS A 7 -38.62 -28.90 -4.16
N SER A 8 -37.43 -29.25 -4.64
CA SER A 8 -36.35 -29.72 -3.78
C SER A 8 -36.12 -28.70 -2.66
N GLN A 9 -36.24 -29.19 -1.44
CA GLN A 9 -36.18 -28.43 -0.21
C GLN A 9 -34.86 -27.65 -0.15
N THR A 10 -34.93 -26.33 0.00
CA THR A 10 -33.74 -25.51 0.26
C THR A 10 -33.08 -26.03 1.53
N LEU A 11 -31.85 -26.52 1.42
CA LEU A 11 -31.07 -26.99 2.57
C LEU A 11 -30.79 -25.81 3.51
N ARG A 12 -31.72 -25.61 4.45
CA ARG A 12 -31.58 -24.68 5.57
C ARG A 12 -30.73 -25.35 6.65
N PHE A 13 -29.45 -25.52 6.35
CA PHE A 13 -28.45 -25.88 7.34
C PHE A 13 -27.55 -24.68 7.59
N TYR A 14 -27.66 -24.16 8.81
CA TYR A 14 -26.61 -23.36 9.42
C TYR A 14 -25.32 -24.22 9.41
N ASP A 15 -24.15 -23.57 9.25
CA ASP A 15 -22.82 -24.19 9.09
C ASP A 15 -22.50 -24.92 7.77
N CYS A 16 -23.08 -24.50 6.64
CA CYS A 16 -22.50 -24.82 5.33
C CYS A 16 -21.16 -24.06 5.08
N SER A 17 -20.04 -24.72 5.40
CA SER A 17 -18.68 -24.29 4.98
C SER A 17 -18.57 -24.16 3.45
N ALA A 18 -19.38 -24.89 2.66
CA ALA A 18 -19.38 -24.73 1.20
C ALA A 18 -20.25 -23.54 0.74
N VAL A 19 -19.69 -22.70 -0.14
CA VAL A 19 -20.42 -21.73 -0.97
C VAL A 19 -20.68 -22.37 -2.33
N GLU A 20 -21.95 -22.45 -2.74
CA GLU A 20 -22.27 -22.84 -4.12
C GLU A 20 -21.97 -21.68 -5.07
N VAL A 21 -21.29 -21.97 -6.18
CA VAL A 21 -21.04 -21.01 -7.26
C VAL A 21 -21.85 -21.39 -8.48
N LYS A 22 -22.63 -20.44 -9.03
CA LYS A 22 -23.21 -20.52 -10.37
C LYS A 22 -22.53 -19.48 -11.26
N SER A 23 -21.66 -19.97 -12.14
CA SER A 23 -20.85 -19.15 -13.02
C SER A 23 -21.40 -19.15 -14.44
N LYS A 24 -21.59 -17.97 -15.03
CA LYS A 24 -22.18 -17.75 -16.36
C LYS A 24 -21.16 -17.15 -17.32
N PHE A 25 -21.02 -17.72 -18.50
CA PHE A 25 -20.22 -17.18 -19.61
C PHE A 25 -21.06 -17.19 -20.89
N GLY A 26 -21.38 -16.02 -21.45
CA GLY A 26 -22.29 -15.91 -22.60
C GLY A 26 -23.67 -16.55 -22.32
N ALA A 27 -23.98 -17.66 -22.98
CA ALA A 27 -25.18 -18.48 -22.74
C ALA A 27 -24.93 -19.70 -21.83
N GLU A 28 -23.67 -20.04 -21.54
CA GLU A 28 -23.27 -21.21 -20.78
C GLU A 28 -23.33 -20.96 -19.26
N PHE A 29 -23.64 -22.03 -18.51
CA PHE A 29 -23.61 -22.03 -17.05
C PHE A 29 -22.84 -23.24 -16.54
N ARG A 30 -21.92 -23.00 -15.59
CA ARG A 30 -21.19 -24.04 -14.86
C ARG A 30 -21.37 -23.83 -13.36
N ARG A 31 -21.34 -24.93 -12.60
CA ARG A 31 -21.48 -24.92 -11.14
C ARG A 31 -20.32 -25.67 -10.50
N PHE A 32 -19.83 -25.12 -9.41
CA PHE A 32 -18.80 -25.68 -8.54
C PHE A 32 -18.99 -25.12 -7.13
N SER A 33 -18.21 -25.59 -6.17
CA SER A 33 -18.26 -25.15 -4.77
C SER A 33 -16.91 -24.59 -4.33
N LEU A 34 -16.93 -23.58 -3.45
CA LEU A 34 -15.76 -23.04 -2.76
C LEU A 34 -15.90 -23.26 -1.25
N ASP A 35 -14.80 -23.32 -0.51
CA ASP A 35 -14.85 -23.19 0.95
C ASP A 35 -15.00 -21.71 1.35
N ARG A 36 -15.97 -21.44 2.22
CA ARG A 36 -16.29 -20.13 2.80
C ARG A 36 -15.17 -19.65 3.72
N HIS A 37 -14.49 -20.55 4.42
CA HIS A 37 -13.47 -20.19 5.40
C HIS A 37 -12.08 -20.05 4.79
N LYS A 38 -11.81 -20.74 3.67
CA LYS A 38 -10.54 -20.70 2.93
C LYS A 38 -10.76 -20.64 1.41
N PRO A 39 -11.29 -19.53 0.87
CA PRO A 39 -11.60 -19.43 -0.56
C PRO A 39 -10.37 -19.37 -1.49
N GLY A 40 -9.16 -19.10 -0.95
CA GLY A 40 -7.93 -18.93 -1.73
C GLY A 40 -7.71 -17.51 -2.23
N LYS A 41 -6.76 -17.32 -3.16
CA LYS A 41 -6.52 -16.02 -3.82
C LYS A 41 -7.43 -15.85 -5.04
N PHE A 42 -7.69 -14.60 -5.42
CA PHE A 42 -8.43 -14.25 -6.63
C PHE A 42 -7.79 -14.85 -7.88
N GLU A 43 -6.46 -14.86 -7.95
CA GLU A 43 -5.70 -15.41 -9.07
C GLU A 43 -5.98 -16.92 -9.29
N ASP A 44 -6.13 -17.69 -8.22
CA ASP A 44 -6.45 -19.11 -8.28
C ASP A 44 -7.92 -19.33 -8.70
N PHE A 45 -8.83 -18.49 -8.19
CA PHE A 45 -10.23 -18.47 -8.59
C PHE A 45 -10.41 -18.06 -10.07
N TYR A 46 -9.63 -17.10 -10.56
CA TYR A 46 -9.62 -16.68 -11.97
C TYR A 46 -9.19 -17.85 -12.87
N LYS A 47 -8.09 -18.53 -12.53
CA LYS A 47 -7.64 -19.76 -13.22
C LYS A 47 -8.68 -20.86 -13.19
N LEU A 48 -9.29 -21.13 -12.02
CA LEU A 48 -10.37 -22.10 -11.87
C LEU A 48 -11.55 -21.76 -12.79
N VAL A 49 -11.96 -20.49 -12.86
CA VAL A 49 -13.07 -20.04 -13.70
C VAL A 49 -12.76 -20.17 -15.19
N VAL A 50 -11.57 -19.73 -15.63
CA VAL A 50 -11.09 -19.83 -17.03
C VAL A 50 -10.97 -21.29 -17.46
N HIS A 51 -10.36 -22.15 -16.64
CA HIS A 51 -10.27 -23.58 -16.88
C HIS A 51 -11.66 -24.22 -16.92
N THR A 52 -12.51 -23.90 -15.93
CA THR A 52 -13.87 -24.47 -15.84
C THR A 52 -14.70 -24.15 -17.08
N HIS A 53 -14.65 -22.95 -17.65
CA HIS A 53 -15.38 -22.60 -18.88
C HIS A 53 -14.60 -22.85 -20.19
N HIS A 54 -13.44 -23.50 -20.14
CA HIS A 54 -12.57 -23.76 -21.31
C HIS A 54 -12.24 -22.50 -22.13
N ILE A 55 -12.03 -21.35 -21.48
CA ILE A 55 -11.82 -20.07 -22.16
C ILE A 55 -10.37 -19.99 -22.67
N SER A 56 -10.18 -19.88 -23.99
CA SER A 56 -8.86 -19.80 -24.63
C SER A 56 -8.21 -18.42 -24.48
N ASN A 57 -7.19 -18.31 -23.62
CA ASN A 57 -6.23 -17.20 -23.46
C ASN A 57 -6.78 -15.80 -23.79
N SER A 58 -7.98 -15.49 -23.31
CA SER A 58 -8.69 -14.24 -23.55
C SER A 58 -8.75 -13.47 -22.24
N ASP A 59 -8.46 -12.17 -22.28
CA ASP A 59 -8.73 -11.29 -21.13
C ASP A 59 -10.23 -11.28 -20.84
N VAL A 60 -10.62 -11.85 -19.70
CA VAL A 60 -12.01 -11.82 -19.21
C VAL A 60 -12.13 -10.97 -17.97
N THR A 61 -13.26 -10.29 -17.85
CA THR A 61 -13.68 -9.63 -16.60
C THR A 61 -14.64 -10.55 -15.86
N ILE A 62 -14.40 -10.74 -14.57
CA ILE A 62 -15.28 -11.49 -13.68
C ILE A 62 -16.05 -10.48 -12.82
N GLY A 63 -17.35 -10.69 -12.65
CA GLY A 63 -18.19 -9.96 -11.70
C GLY A 63 -19.12 -10.90 -10.94
N TYR A 64 -19.68 -10.43 -9.84
CA TYR A 64 -20.69 -11.13 -9.06
C TYR A 64 -21.94 -10.26 -8.84
N ALA A 65 -23.10 -10.89 -8.73
CA ALA A 65 -24.28 -10.21 -8.21
C ALA A 65 -24.29 -10.29 -6.69
N ASP A 66 -24.27 -9.13 -6.03
CA ASP A 66 -24.34 -9.02 -4.57
C ASP A 66 -25.77 -9.26 -4.04
N VAL A 67 -25.98 -9.23 -2.72
CA VAL A 67 -27.30 -9.41 -2.06
C VAL A 67 -28.35 -8.40 -2.54
N HIS A 68 -27.93 -7.21 -2.99
CA HIS A 68 -28.78 -6.18 -3.57
C HIS A 68 -29.11 -6.40 -5.06
N GLY A 69 -28.41 -7.32 -5.72
CA GLY A 69 -28.54 -7.59 -7.16
C GLY A 69 -27.55 -6.82 -8.05
N ASP A 70 -26.76 -5.91 -7.47
CA ASP A 70 -25.74 -5.13 -8.18
C ASP A 70 -24.60 -6.01 -8.70
N LEU A 71 -24.17 -5.76 -9.94
CA LEU A 71 -23.06 -6.47 -10.58
C LEU A 71 -21.73 -5.78 -10.23
N LEU A 72 -21.00 -6.35 -9.28
CA LEU A 72 -19.72 -5.83 -8.77
C LEU A 72 -18.54 -6.64 -9.34
N PRO A 73 -17.39 -6.01 -9.64
CA PRO A 73 -16.23 -6.71 -10.20
C PRO A 73 -15.53 -7.60 -9.16
N ILE A 74 -15.16 -8.82 -9.57
CA ILE A 74 -14.14 -9.61 -8.89
C ILE A 74 -12.84 -9.43 -9.68
N ASN A 75 -11.95 -8.59 -9.16
CA ASN A 75 -10.71 -8.17 -9.82
C ASN A 75 -9.48 -8.15 -8.88
N ASN A 76 -9.65 -8.53 -7.62
CA ASN A 76 -8.61 -8.58 -6.59
C ASN A 76 -9.05 -9.54 -5.45
N ASP A 77 -8.15 -9.82 -4.52
CA ASP A 77 -8.41 -10.71 -3.38
C ASP A 77 -9.53 -10.20 -2.44
N ASP A 78 -9.61 -8.90 -2.16
CA ASP A 78 -10.59 -8.33 -1.24
C ASP A 78 -12.03 -8.41 -1.75
N ASN A 79 -12.24 -8.13 -3.04
CA ASN A 79 -13.51 -8.23 -3.73
C ASN A 79 -13.91 -9.70 -3.94
N PHE A 80 -12.94 -10.60 -4.11
CA PHE A 80 -13.20 -12.04 -4.10
C PHE A 80 -13.67 -12.52 -2.71
N CYS A 81 -12.96 -12.16 -1.65
CA CYS A 81 -13.36 -12.45 -0.26
C CYS A 81 -14.75 -11.88 0.08
N LYS A 82 -15.04 -10.64 -0.35
CA LYS A 82 -16.38 -10.04 -0.20
C LYS A 82 -17.45 -10.81 -0.95
N ALA A 83 -17.21 -11.19 -2.22
CA ALA A 83 -18.14 -11.96 -3.02
C ALA A 83 -18.46 -13.34 -2.40
N VAL A 84 -17.44 -14.05 -1.89
CA VAL A 84 -17.64 -15.31 -1.16
C VAL A 84 -18.39 -15.09 0.16
N SER A 85 -18.12 -13.99 0.87
CA SER A 85 -18.76 -13.68 2.16
C SER A 85 -20.23 -13.28 2.03
N SER A 86 -20.60 -12.50 1.00
CA SER A 86 -22.00 -12.08 0.77
C SER A 86 -22.87 -13.16 0.10
N ALA A 87 -22.26 -14.24 -0.39
CA ALA A 87 -22.97 -15.36 -1.01
C ALA A 87 -23.83 -16.14 0.00
N ASN A 88 -25.16 -15.98 -0.12
CA ASN A 88 -26.13 -16.69 0.71
C ASN A 88 -27.34 -17.22 -0.12
N PRO A 89 -27.43 -18.54 -0.39
CA PRO A 89 -26.37 -19.55 -0.32
C PRO A 89 -25.50 -19.59 -1.59
N LEU A 90 -25.88 -18.85 -2.64
CA LEU A 90 -25.37 -19.01 -4.00
C LEU A 90 -24.61 -17.77 -4.48
N LEU A 91 -23.31 -17.91 -4.73
CA LEU A 91 -22.50 -16.92 -5.43
C LEU A 91 -22.82 -16.95 -6.93
N ARG A 92 -23.38 -15.86 -7.46
CA ARG A 92 -23.72 -15.72 -8.88
C ARG A 92 -22.60 -14.96 -9.60
N VAL A 93 -21.84 -15.67 -10.42
CA VAL A 93 -20.67 -15.14 -11.13
C VAL A 93 -20.99 -14.94 -12.60
N PHE A 94 -20.54 -13.83 -13.16
CA PHE A 94 -20.70 -13.43 -14.56
C PHE A 94 -19.32 -13.18 -15.16
N ILE A 95 -19.09 -13.74 -16.35
CA ILE A 95 -17.82 -13.64 -17.07
C ILE A 95 -18.11 -13.00 -18.42
N GLN A 96 -17.30 -12.01 -18.79
CA GLN A 96 -17.41 -11.30 -20.06
C GLN A 96 -16.01 -11.16 -20.68
N LYS A 97 -15.90 -11.26 -22.01
CA LYS A 97 -14.63 -10.96 -22.71
C LYS A 97 -14.38 -9.45 -22.71
N ARG A 98 -13.14 -9.01 -22.47
CA ARG A 98 -12.79 -7.58 -22.40
C ARG A 98 -13.24 -6.80 -23.64
N GLU A 99 -13.08 -7.37 -24.83
CA GLU A 99 -13.48 -6.78 -26.12
C GLU A 99 -14.99 -6.47 -26.22
N GLU A 100 -15.85 -7.20 -25.50
CA GLU A 100 -17.29 -6.96 -25.43
C GLU A 100 -17.65 -5.94 -24.34
N ALA A 101 -16.93 -5.94 -23.22
CA ALA A 101 -17.19 -5.05 -22.08
C ALA A 101 -16.93 -3.57 -22.44
N GLU A 102 -15.82 -3.30 -23.13
CA GLU A 102 -15.38 -1.93 -23.45
C GLU A 102 -16.25 -1.30 -24.56
N ARG A 103 -16.79 -2.10 -25.49
CA ARG A 103 -17.78 -1.66 -26.48
C ARG A 103 -19.15 -1.28 -25.89
N GLY A 104 -19.49 -1.80 -24.72
CA GLY A 104 -20.78 -1.55 -24.07
C GLY A 104 -20.81 -0.30 -23.18
N SER A 105 -19.65 0.25 -22.79
CA SER A 105 -19.57 1.26 -21.72
C SER A 105 -19.17 2.67 -22.17
N LEU A 106 -18.83 2.87 -23.45
CA LEU A 106 -18.67 4.21 -24.06
C LEU A 106 -20.03 4.89 -24.34
N GLY A 107 -20.90 4.91 -23.32
CA GLY A 107 -22.22 5.55 -23.31
C GLY A 107 -22.23 6.98 -22.75
N ALA A 108 -21.06 7.59 -22.57
CA ALA A 108 -20.91 8.93 -21.99
C ALA A 108 -21.33 10.05 -22.96
N GLY A 109 -22.64 10.27 -23.08
CA GLY A 109 -23.20 11.62 -23.10
C GLY A 109 -22.98 12.55 -24.32
N SER A 110 -22.61 12.05 -25.51
CA SER A 110 -22.48 12.91 -26.71
C SER A 110 -23.56 12.65 -27.78
N LEU A 111 -24.25 13.72 -28.15
CA LEU A 111 -25.38 13.74 -29.07
C LEU A 111 -24.92 13.59 -30.53
N CYS A 112 -24.93 12.38 -31.09
CA CYS A 112 -24.70 12.15 -32.53
C CYS A 112 -25.92 11.57 -33.26
N ARG A 113 -27.02 12.34 -33.29
CA ARG A 113 -28.04 12.21 -34.35
C ARG A 113 -27.41 12.62 -35.69
N ARG A 114 -27.03 11.68 -36.57
CA ARG A 114 -27.02 11.93 -38.02
C ARG A 114 -27.05 10.66 -38.88
N ARG A 115 -28.28 10.36 -39.34
CA ARG A 115 -28.68 10.07 -40.74
C ARG A 115 -27.61 9.40 -41.63
N ARG A 116 -27.85 8.13 -41.99
CA ARG A 116 -27.15 7.44 -43.09
C ARG A 116 -27.35 8.18 -44.42
N ALA A 117 -26.26 8.41 -45.14
CA ALA A 117 -26.25 8.64 -46.58
C ALA A 117 -24.94 8.06 -47.14
N LEU A 118 -25.03 6.99 -47.94
CA LEU A 118 -23.87 6.42 -48.63
C LEU A 118 -23.71 7.15 -49.97
N GLY A 119 -22.84 8.16 -49.98
CA GLY A 119 -22.26 8.75 -51.18
C GLY A 119 -20.84 8.19 -51.35
N ALA A 120 -20.51 7.69 -52.54
CA ALA A 120 -19.28 6.96 -52.78
C ALA A 120 -18.09 7.85 -53.16
N LEU A 121 -16.94 7.18 -53.33
CA LEU A 121 -15.72 7.59 -54.04
C LEU A 121 -14.62 8.29 -53.23
N ARG A 122 -13.55 7.50 -53.00
CA ARG A 122 -12.16 7.82 -53.35
C ARG A 122 -11.52 9.04 -52.67
N ASP A 123 -10.78 8.78 -51.60
CA ASP A 123 -9.55 9.53 -51.32
C ASP A 123 -8.50 8.67 -50.59
N GLU A 124 -7.24 9.09 -50.69
CA GLU A 124 -6.03 8.46 -50.17
C GLU A 124 -5.99 8.41 -48.63
N GLY A 125 -5.19 7.50 -48.08
CA GLY A 125 -5.32 7.08 -46.69
C GLY A 125 -4.85 8.10 -45.64
N PRO A 126 -5.61 8.34 -44.56
CA PRO A 126 -5.03 8.85 -43.33
C PRO A 126 -4.28 7.71 -42.63
N ARG A 127 -3.03 7.95 -42.22
CA ARG A 127 -2.37 7.11 -41.21
C ARG A 127 -3.24 7.13 -39.95
N ARG A 128 -4.05 6.07 -39.75
CA ARG A 128 -4.86 5.91 -38.54
C ARG A 128 -3.92 5.81 -37.35
N ARG A 129 -3.67 6.94 -36.69
CA ARG A 129 -3.07 6.98 -35.35
C ARG A 129 -3.88 6.00 -34.50
N ALA A 130 -3.19 5.05 -33.88
CA ALA A 130 -3.83 4.05 -33.04
C ALA A 130 -4.68 4.79 -31.99
N HIS A 131 -5.98 4.50 -31.97
CA HIS A 131 -6.87 5.04 -30.94
C HIS A 131 -6.42 4.43 -29.61
N LEU A 132 -5.97 5.28 -28.68
CA LEU A 132 -5.58 4.83 -27.35
C LEU A 132 -6.85 4.66 -26.53
N ASP A 133 -7.35 3.43 -26.45
CA ASP A 133 -8.50 3.06 -25.64
C ASP A 133 -8.11 3.09 -24.15
N ILE A 134 -8.35 4.23 -23.49
CA ILE A 134 -8.20 4.38 -22.04
C ILE A 134 -9.40 3.70 -21.37
N GLY A 135 -9.16 2.55 -20.74
CA GLY A 135 -10.18 1.79 -20.05
C GLY A 135 -10.73 2.48 -18.79
N LEU A 136 -11.90 2.01 -18.33
CA LEU A 136 -12.46 2.45 -17.04
C LEU A 136 -11.50 2.15 -15.88
N PRO A 137 -11.42 3.03 -14.85
CA PRO A 137 -10.58 2.77 -13.69
C PRO A 137 -11.02 1.49 -12.96
N ARG A 138 -10.04 0.74 -12.44
CA ARG A 138 -10.24 -0.56 -11.79
C ARG A 138 -9.60 -0.53 -10.43
N ASP A 139 -10.14 -1.34 -9.51
CA ASP A 139 -9.62 -1.52 -8.16
C ASP A 139 -9.53 -0.20 -7.35
N PHE A 140 -10.68 0.50 -7.23
CA PHE A 140 -10.79 1.67 -6.37
C PHE A 140 -10.65 1.30 -4.89
N ARG A 141 -9.65 1.87 -4.21
CA ARG A 141 -9.44 1.70 -2.78
C ARG A 141 -9.13 3.03 -2.09
N PRO A 142 -9.67 3.30 -0.88
CA PRO A 142 -9.27 4.46 -0.11
C PRO A 142 -7.84 4.26 0.39
N VAL A 143 -6.90 5.14 0.05
CA VAL A 143 -5.49 5.02 0.46
C VAL A 143 -5.25 5.73 1.79
N SER A 144 -5.70 6.98 1.90
CA SER A 144 -5.56 7.80 3.11
C SER A 144 -6.63 8.87 3.23
N SER A 145 -6.78 9.42 4.42
CA SER A 145 -7.63 10.59 4.68
C SER A 145 -7.17 11.34 5.92
N ILE A 146 -7.26 12.68 5.90
CA ILE A 146 -7.23 13.46 7.15
C ILE A 146 -8.61 13.34 7.79
N ILE A 147 -8.67 13.08 9.10
CA ILE A 147 -9.91 12.96 9.88
C ILE A 147 -9.88 13.92 11.08
N ASP A 148 -11.04 14.11 11.71
CA ASP A 148 -11.19 14.80 13.00
C ASP A 148 -10.59 16.23 13.06
N VAL A 149 -10.51 16.90 11.90
CA VAL A 149 -9.93 18.25 11.71
C VAL A 149 -10.53 19.30 12.65
N ASP A 150 -11.79 19.11 13.02
CA ASP A 150 -12.56 20.01 13.89
C ASP A 150 -12.50 19.62 15.39
N LEU A 151 -11.81 18.52 15.72
CA LEU A 151 -11.66 17.98 17.08
C LEU A 151 -10.20 17.99 17.59
N VAL A 152 -9.21 17.81 16.70
CA VAL A 152 -7.80 17.98 17.06
C VAL A 152 -7.40 19.47 16.96
N PRO A 153 -6.49 19.97 17.82
CA PRO A 153 -6.02 21.36 17.72
C PRO A 153 -5.35 21.63 16.36
N GLU A 154 -5.43 22.86 15.85
CA GLU A 154 -4.95 23.25 14.50
C GLU A 154 -3.46 22.98 14.22
N THR A 155 -2.65 22.85 15.28
CA THR A 155 -1.23 22.46 15.23
C THR A 155 -1.00 20.97 14.98
N HIS A 156 -2.06 20.17 14.98
CA HIS A 156 -2.03 18.71 14.83
C HIS A 156 -2.70 18.27 13.53
N ARG A 157 -2.54 16.98 13.22
CA ARG A 157 -3.19 16.32 12.10
C ARG A 157 -3.43 14.86 12.45
N ARG A 158 -4.69 14.43 12.40
CA ARG A 158 -5.03 13.01 12.49
C ARG A 158 -5.14 12.42 11.09
N VAL A 159 -4.22 11.52 10.76
CA VAL A 159 -4.10 10.86 9.46
C VAL A 159 -4.55 9.42 9.60
N ARG A 160 -5.43 8.99 8.70
CA ARG A 160 -5.81 7.58 8.54
C ARG A 160 -5.13 7.02 7.30
N LEU A 161 -4.41 5.92 7.44
CA LEU A 161 -3.75 5.16 6.37
C LEU A 161 -4.40 3.78 6.24
N HIS A 162 -4.67 3.36 5.00
CA HIS A 162 -5.19 2.04 4.68
C HIS A 162 -4.15 1.28 3.87
N ARG A 163 -3.55 0.25 4.47
CA ARG A 163 -2.57 -0.61 3.81
C ARG A 163 -3.27 -1.69 3.00
N HIS A 164 -3.17 -1.58 1.69
CA HIS A 164 -3.69 -2.57 0.74
C HIS A 164 -2.61 -3.59 0.38
N GLY A 165 -2.98 -4.87 0.47
CA GLY A 165 -2.05 -5.99 0.26
C GLY A 165 -1.34 -6.43 1.54
N CYS A 166 -1.06 -7.73 1.63
CA CYS A 166 -0.57 -8.38 2.85
C CYS A 166 0.88 -8.05 3.22
N GLU A 167 1.72 -7.62 2.28
CA GLU A 167 3.19 -7.62 2.46
C GLU A 167 3.89 -6.26 2.32
N LYS A 168 3.19 -5.19 1.92
CA LYS A 168 3.83 -3.87 1.80
C LYS A 168 3.91 -3.16 3.16
N PRO A 169 5.06 -2.59 3.54
CA PRO A 169 5.19 -1.77 4.75
C PRO A 169 4.34 -0.48 4.67
N LEU A 170 4.10 0.15 5.81
CA LEU A 170 3.52 1.50 5.90
C LEU A 170 4.45 2.55 5.26
N GLY A 171 5.76 2.30 5.23
CA GLY A 171 6.71 3.06 4.42
C GLY A 171 7.19 4.35 5.07
N PHE A 172 7.23 4.37 6.40
CA PHE A 172 7.92 5.36 7.21
C PHE A 172 8.55 4.68 8.42
N TYR A 173 9.44 5.38 9.10
CA TYR A 173 10.13 4.88 10.28
C TYR A 173 9.98 5.89 11.40
N ILE A 174 10.06 5.42 12.65
CA ILE A 174 10.06 6.27 13.84
C ILE A 174 11.41 6.23 14.55
N ARG A 175 11.68 7.24 15.39
CA ARG A 175 12.80 7.32 16.33
C ARG A 175 12.33 7.93 17.65
N ASP A 176 13.05 7.63 18.72
CA ASP A 176 13.00 8.45 19.93
C ASP A 176 13.63 9.83 19.68
N GLY A 177 13.18 10.82 20.47
CA GLY A 177 13.72 12.16 20.51
C GLY A 177 13.19 12.93 21.73
N ALA A 178 13.50 14.23 21.80
CA ALA A 178 13.01 15.10 22.86
C ALA A 178 12.12 16.21 22.28
N SER A 179 10.88 16.33 22.77
CA SER A 179 10.02 17.48 22.51
C SER A 179 10.16 18.48 23.65
N VAL A 180 10.38 19.76 23.34
CA VAL A 180 10.23 20.84 24.33
C VAL A 180 8.74 21.15 24.48
N ARG A 181 8.22 21.08 25.69
CA ARG A 181 6.81 21.38 26.00
C ARG A 181 6.73 22.38 27.16
N VAL A 182 5.67 23.20 27.16
CA VAL A 182 5.31 24.04 28.30
C VAL A 182 4.53 23.18 29.28
N THR A 183 5.07 22.96 30.47
CA THR A 183 4.38 22.30 31.58
C THR A 183 4.12 23.30 32.71
N PRO A 184 3.33 22.96 33.74
CA PRO A 184 3.12 23.86 34.89
C PRO A 184 4.40 24.24 35.65
N HIS A 185 5.51 23.52 35.43
CA HIS A 185 6.81 23.75 36.06
C HIS A 185 7.78 24.58 35.18
N GLY A 186 7.44 24.84 33.92
CA GLY A 186 8.24 25.65 33.01
C GLY A 186 8.36 25.04 31.61
N LEU A 187 9.51 25.24 30.97
CA LEU A 187 9.87 24.57 29.72
C LEU A 187 10.63 23.29 30.04
N GLU A 188 10.04 22.14 29.72
CA GLU A 188 10.64 20.83 29.98
C GLU A 188 10.87 20.07 28.67
N LYS A 189 11.99 19.34 28.62
CA LYS A 189 12.28 18.38 27.55
C LYS A 189 11.63 17.05 27.93
N VAL A 190 10.57 16.66 27.25
CA VAL A 190 9.91 15.36 27.43
C VAL A 190 10.31 14.38 26.33
N PRO A 191 10.38 13.07 26.61
CA PRO A 191 10.51 12.05 25.56
C PRO A 191 9.36 12.16 24.55
N GLY A 192 9.68 12.03 23.27
CA GLY A 192 8.73 12.06 22.16
C GLY A 192 9.16 11.15 21.03
N ILE A 193 8.20 10.70 20.23
CA ILE A 193 8.42 9.84 19.07
C ILE A 193 8.32 10.68 17.81
N PHE A 194 9.27 10.56 16.89
CA PHE A 194 9.34 11.36 15.67
C PHE A 194 9.49 10.49 14.43
N ILE A 195 8.93 10.90 13.30
CA ILE A 195 9.19 10.24 12.02
C ILE A 195 10.67 10.49 11.64
N SER A 196 11.45 9.41 11.54
CA SER A 196 12.87 9.46 11.23
C SER A 196 13.12 9.53 9.72
N ARG A 197 12.56 8.62 8.95
CA ARG A 197 12.76 8.55 7.49
C ARG A 197 11.50 8.06 6.79
N MET A 198 11.37 8.40 5.52
CA MET A 198 10.32 7.91 4.63
C MET A 198 10.90 6.85 3.69
N VAL A 199 10.10 5.87 3.27
CA VAL A 199 10.46 4.96 2.18
C VAL A 199 10.08 5.63 0.85
N PRO A 200 11.01 5.82 -0.11
CA PRO A 200 10.69 6.31 -1.43
C PRO A 200 9.65 5.44 -2.15
N GLY A 201 8.55 6.03 -2.58
CA GLY A 201 7.39 5.32 -3.14
C GLY A 201 6.59 4.49 -2.11
N GLY A 202 6.88 4.64 -0.82
CA GLY A 202 6.15 4.01 0.27
C GLY A 202 4.73 4.56 0.43
N LEU A 203 3.87 3.84 1.17
CA LEU A 203 2.48 4.25 1.39
C LEU A 203 2.42 5.63 2.05
N ALA A 204 3.11 5.85 3.17
CA ALA A 204 3.09 7.12 3.88
C ALA A 204 3.61 8.30 3.02
N GLU A 205 4.74 8.13 2.31
CA GLU A 205 5.29 9.16 1.43
C GLU A 205 4.33 9.52 0.30
N SER A 206 3.75 8.50 -0.36
CA SER A 206 2.81 8.68 -1.47
C SER A 206 1.55 9.47 -1.11
N THR A 207 1.20 9.57 0.18
CA THR A 207 0.05 10.36 0.63
C THR A 207 0.37 11.84 0.81
N GLY A 208 1.65 12.22 1.02
CA GLY A 208 2.06 13.58 1.39
C GLY A 208 1.49 14.08 2.73
N LEU A 209 0.86 13.19 3.52
CA LEU A 209 0.19 13.56 4.78
C LEU A 209 1.10 13.46 6.01
N LEU A 210 2.25 12.79 5.88
CA LEU A 210 3.28 12.61 6.90
C LEU A 210 4.64 13.03 6.33
N ALA A 211 5.50 13.62 7.15
CA ALA A 211 6.84 14.06 6.79
C ALA A 211 7.89 13.68 7.85
N VAL A 212 9.16 13.69 7.46
CA VAL A 212 10.29 13.56 8.39
C VAL A 212 10.23 14.68 9.43
N ASN A 213 10.57 14.33 10.68
CA ASN A 213 10.50 15.16 11.89
C ASN A 213 9.09 15.49 12.41
N ASP A 214 8.01 15.00 11.80
CA ASP A 214 6.68 15.07 12.42
C ASP A 214 6.67 14.31 13.77
N GLU A 215 6.17 14.95 14.82
CA GLU A 215 6.07 14.38 16.17
C GLU A 215 4.80 13.53 16.28
N VAL A 216 4.94 12.23 16.55
CA VAL A 216 3.84 11.28 16.77
C VAL A 216 3.30 11.48 18.19
N LEU A 217 1.98 11.60 18.33
CA LEU A 217 1.30 11.84 19.60
C LEU A 217 0.34 10.71 20.01
N GLU A 218 -0.30 10.07 19.02
CA GLU A 218 -1.35 9.09 19.24
C GLU A 218 -1.35 8.05 18.11
N VAL A 219 -1.63 6.80 18.45
CA VAL A 219 -1.87 5.70 17.51
C VAL A 219 -3.16 5.00 17.89
N ASN A 220 -4.13 4.99 16.96
CA ASN A 220 -5.44 4.36 17.08
C ASN A 220 -6.20 4.67 18.39
N GLY A 221 -6.24 5.94 18.80
CA GLY A 221 -6.92 6.38 20.03
C GLY A 221 -6.06 6.30 21.31
N ILE A 222 -4.79 5.89 21.20
CA ILE A 222 -3.91 5.66 22.35
C ILE A 222 -2.70 6.59 22.25
N GLU A 223 -2.51 7.45 23.26
CA GLU A 223 -1.35 8.34 23.37
C GLU A 223 -0.03 7.57 23.43
N VAL A 224 1.03 8.13 22.83
CA VAL A 224 2.38 7.55 22.85
C VAL A 224 3.26 8.11 23.97
N ALA A 225 2.80 9.12 24.70
CA ALA A 225 3.52 9.70 25.82
C ALA A 225 3.78 8.65 26.92
N GLY A 226 5.04 8.50 27.34
CA GLY A 226 5.44 7.52 28.34
C GLY A 226 5.55 6.07 27.84
N LYS A 227 5.41 5.82 26.52
CA LYS A 227 5.65 4.50 25.91
C LYS A 227 7.07 4.41 25.35
N THR A 228 7.59 3.18 25.22
CA THR A 228 8.87 2.95 24.53
C THR A 228 8.68 2.94 23.02
N LEU A 229 9.76 3.20 22.27
CA LEU A 229 9.78 3.11 20.81
C LEU A 229 9.26 1.76 20.29
N ASP A 230 9.65 0.66 20.93
CA ASP A 230 9.20 -0.69 20.59
C ASP A 230 7.68 -0.86 20.79
N GLN A 231 7.13 -0.38 21.91
CA GLN A 231 5.68 -0.44 22.15
C GLN A 231 4.88 0.35 21.12
N VAL A 232 5.38 1.52 20.69
CA VAL A 232 4.75 2.34 19.66
C VAL A 232 4.87 1.67 18.29
N THR A 233 6.01 1.04 18.02
CA THR A 233 6.24 0.22 16.81
C THR A 233 5.23 -0.93 16.75
N ASP A 234 5.12 -1.74 17.81
CA ASP A 234 4.17 -2.85 17.92
C ASP A 234 2.72 -2.38 17.72
N MET A 235 2.35 -1.23 18.31
CA MET A 235 1.03 -0.63 18.13
C MET A 235 0.76 -0.23 16.67
N MET A 236 1.74 0.34 15.97
CA MET A 236 1.60 0.69 14.55
C MET A 236 1.53 -0.56 13.66
N ILE A 237 2.34 -1.59 13.94
CA ILE A 237 2.31 -2.87 13.22
C ILE A 237 0.95 -3.56 13.40
N ALA A 238 0.46 -3.68 14.65
CA ALA A 238 -0.82 -4.30 14.98
C ALA A 238 -2.01 -3.61 14.29
N ASN A 239 -1.94 -2.29 14.08
CA ASN A 239 -2.98 -1.50 13.42
C ASN A 239 -2.69 -1.22 11.92
N SER A 240 -1.62 -1.77 11.35
CA SER A 240 -1.09 -1.36 10.04
C SER A 240 -2.06 -1.45 8.86
N HIS A 241 -3.09 -2.32 8.92
CA HIS A 241 -4.15 -2.37 7.90
C HIS A 241 -5.05 -1.12 7.88
N ASN A 242 -5.25 -0.48 9.04
CA ASN A 242 -6.14 0.65 9.26
C ASN A 242 -5.55 1.55 10.36
N LEU A 243 -4.39 2.12 10.08
CA LEU A 243 -3.65 2.94 11.03
C LEU A 243 -4.30 4.32 11.11
N ILE A 244 -4.52 4.80 12.32
CA ILE A 244 -4.89 6.19 12.62
C ILE A 244 -3.77 6.76 13.47
N VAL A 245 -3.06 7.76 12.96
CA VAL A 245 -1.96 8.41 13.67
C VAL A 245 -2.26 9.90 13.82
N THR A 246 -2.18 10.42 15.04
CA THR A 246 -2.19 11.88 15.29
C THR A 246 -0.76 12.35 15.39
N VAL A 247 -0.38 13.30 14.54
CA VAL A 247 0.94 13.93 14.52
C VAL A 247 0.84 15.44 14.74
N LYS A 248 1.94 16.04 15.19
CA LYS A 248 2.21 17.48 15.13
C LYS A 248 3.21 17.72 13.99
N PRO A 249 2.79 18.28 12.84
CA PRO A 249 3.67 18.44 11.69
C PRO A 249 4.86 19.36 11.98
N ALA A 250 6.06 18.96 11.58
CA ALA A 250 7.27 19.77 11.73
C ALA A 250 7.17 21.08 10.93
N ASN A 251 6.62 21.00 9.72
CA ASN A 251 6.40 22.15 8.84
C ASN A 251 4.90 22.44 8.70
N GLN A 252 4.39 23.35 9.53
CA GLN A 252 2.98 23.72 9.56
C GLN A 252 2.45 24.32 8.24
N ARG A 253 3.33 24.70 7.29
CA ARG A 253 2.94 25.18 5.94
C ARG A 253 2.13 24.16 5.15
N ASN A 254 2.27 22.87 5.46
CA ASN A 254 1.52 21.79 4.81
C ASN A 254 0.26 21.38 5.61
N ASN A 255 -0.04 22.00 6.75
CA ASN A 255 -1.33 21.74 7.43
C ASN A 255 -2.47 22.38 6.64
N VAL A 256 -3.66 21.79 6.69
CA VAL A 256 -4.82 22.26 5.95
C VAL A 256 -5.36 23.53 6.61
N VAL A 257 -4.67 24.65 6.35
CA VAL A 257 -5.14 25.98 6.69
C VAL A 257 -6.37 26.25 5.85
N ARG A 258 -7.54 25.91 6.40
CA ARG A 258 -8.82 26.36 5.83
C ARG A 258 -8.76 27.89 5.78
N GLY A 259 -9.07 28.46 4.61
CA GLY A 259 -9.04 29.91 4.37
C GLY A 259 -9.99 30.68 5.28
N GLY A 260 -9.53 30.96 6.50
CA GLY A 260 -10.28 31.58 7.57
C GLY A 260 -10.15 33.09 7.53
N ARG A 261 -11.05 33.74 6.79
CA ARG A 261 -11.44 35.15 7.00
C ARG A 261 -10.30 36.17 6.99
N ALA A 262 -9.89 36.56 5.79
CA ALA A 262 -9.40 37.92 5.55
C ALA A 262 -10.57 38.94 5.69
N LEU A 263 -11.09 39.14 6.91
CA LEU A 263 -11.84 40.35 7.27
C LEU A 263 -10.81 41.40 7.70
N GLY A 264 -10.46 42.34 6.81
CA GLY A 264 -9.42 43.32 7.15
C GLY A 264 -9.08 44.34 6.07
N SER A 265 -9.96 45.33 5.89
CA SER A 265 -9.66 46.71 5.41
C SER A 265 -9.31 46.96 3.92
N SER A 266 -9.91 48.04 3.39
CA SER A 266 -9.66 48.74 2.10
C SER A 266 -9.83 47.91 0.81
N GLY A 267 -10.51 48.38 -0.24
CA GLY A 267 -11.25 49.62 -0.47
C GLY A 267 -11.27 49.93 -1.98
N PRO A 268 -12.43 50.07 -2.67
CA PRO A 268 -12.46 50.23 -4.12
C PRO A 268 -12.38 51.70 -4.56
N PRO A 269 -11.66 51.99 -5.66
CA PRO A 269 -11.89 53.19 -6.45
C PRO A 269 -12.42 52.84 -7.85
N SER A 270 -13.58 53.40 -8.20
CA SER A 270 -14.11 53.45 -9.57
C SER A 270 -13.61 54.72 -10.28
N ASP A 271 -13.60 54.66 -11.62
CA ASP A 271 -13.49 55.76 -12.59
C ASP A 271 -12.23 56.67 -12.59
N GLY A 272 -11.65 56.83 -13.79
CA GLY A 272 -10.49 57.71 -14.02
C GLY A 272 -9.87 57.52 -15.42
N THR A 273 -10.47 58.13 -16.44
CA THR A 273 -10.05 57.96 -17.84
C THR A 273 -8.83 58.83 -18.21
N ALA A 274 -7.86 58.23 -18.91
CA ALA A 274 -6.80 58.84 -19.74
C ALA A 274 -5.75 59.81 -19.11
N GLY A 275 -4.46 59.56 -19.38
CA GLY A 275 -3.44 60.63 -19.30
C GLY A 275 -1.98 60.23 -19.00
N PHE A 276 -1.21 59.94 -20.05
CA PHE A 276 0.20 60.38 -20.25
C PHE A 276 1.36 59.96 -19.28
N VAL A 277 2.16 58.99 -19.76
CA VAL A 277 3.65 58.95 -19.85
C VAL A 277 4.55 59.37 -18.66
N GLY A 278 5.42 58.44 -18.19
CA GLY A 278 6.75 58.77 -17.63
C GLY A 278 7.36 57.82 -16.57
N PRO A 279 8.40 57.02 -16.90
CA PRO A 279 9.26 56.26 -15.95
C PRO A 279 10.74 56.76 -15.97
N PRO A 280 11.74 56.10 -15.33
CA PRO A 280 11.87 55.50 -13.98
C PRO A 280 13.19 55.95 -13.24
N ALA A 281 13.43 55.51 -11.98
CA ALA A 281 14.80 55.23 -11.43
C ALA A 281 14.78 54.61 -10.00
N PRO A 282 15.74 53.73 -9.61
CA PRO A 282 15.79 53.06 -8.30
C PRO A 282 16.88 53.61 -7.33
N ARG A 283 16.89 53.13 -6.07
CA ARG A 283 18.01 53.31 -5.11
C ARG A 283 18.31 52.02 -4.31
N VAL A 284 19.58 51.88 -3.91
CA VAL A 284 20.21 50.71 -3.28
C VAL A 284 20.87 51.14 -1.96
N LEU A 285 20.81 50.30 -0.92
CA LEU A 285 21.78 50.11 0.18
C LEU A 285 21.30 48.86 0.97
N GLN A 286 22.00 47.72 0.99
CA GLN A 286 23.14 47.35 1.86
C GLN A 286 22.88 47.49 3.37
N ASN A 287 23.18 46.42 4.14
CA ASN A 287 23.90 46.45 5.43
C ASN A 287 24.18 45.03 6.01
N PHE A 288 25.47 44.68 6.06
CA PHE A 288 26.25 43.90 7.05
C PHE A 288 25.85 42.49 7.58
N HIS A 289 26.88 41.65 7.71
CA HIS A 289 26.96 40.39 8.45
C HIS A 289 28.15 40.45 9.42
N PRO A 290 27.96 39.95 10.66
CA PRO A 290 29.01 39.32 11.47
C PRO A 290 28.53 38.01 12.17
N ASP A 291 29.35 37.00 12.55
CA ASP A 291 30.77 36.66 12.29
C ASP A 291 30.96 35.12 12.48
N GLU A 292 31.96 34.63 13.25
CA GLU A 292 32.53 33.26 13.30
C GLU A 292 32.57 32.63 14.73
N ALA A 293 32.52 31.29 14.83
CA ALA A 293 33.09 30.49 15.94
C ALA A 293 33.14 28.95 15.65
N GLU A 294 34.37 28.41 15.63
CA GLU A 294 34.89 27.20 16.35
C GLU A 294 34.34 25.76 16.11
N SER A 295 35.23 24.88 15.59
CA SER A 295 35.74 23.58 16.14
C SER A 295 34.78 22.46 16.67
N ASP A 296 35.06 21.15 16.58
CA ASP A 296 36.24 20.36 16.14
C ASP A 296 35.87 18.93 15.62
N GLU A 297 36.72 18.42 14.72
CA GLU A 297 37.26 17.05 14.53
C GLU A 297 36.44 15.75 14.72
N ASP A 298 36.29 15.03 13.59
CA ASP A 298 36.53 13.59 13.31
C ASP A 298 36.30 12.48 14.36
N ASN A 299 35.65 11.39 13.91
CA ASN A 299 36.21 10.01 13.81
C ASN A 299 35.13 9.02 13.33
N ASP A 300 35.29 8.42 12.14
CA ASP A 300 34.35 7.41 11.61
C ASP A 300 35.12 6.13 11.21
N VAL A 301 34.66 4.96 11.67
CA VAL A 301 35.39 3.67 11.53
C VAL A 301 34.60 2.69 10.69
N VAL A 302 35.14 2.38 9.50
CA VAL A 302 34.60 1.39 8.56
C VAL A 302 35.10 -0.01 8.89
N ILE A 303 34.20 -0.99 9.03
CA ILE A 303 34.55 -2.42 8.97
C ILE A 303 33.51 -3.18 8.12
N GLU A 304 33.95 -3.64 6.94
CA GLU A 304 33.27 -4.71 6.19
C GLU A 304 33.50 -6.07 6.87
N GLY A 305 32.53 -6.99 6.81
CA GLY A 305 32.68 -8.31 7.44
C GLY A 305 31.67 -9.35 6.95
N THR A 306 32.03 -10.12 5.93
CA THR A 306 31.26 -11.25 5.38
C THR A 306 31.41 -12.55 6.16
N LEU A 307 30.29 -13.29 6.33
CA LEU A 307 30.12 -14.76 6.32
C LEU A 307 30.91 -15.70 7.30
N GLU A 308 30.18 -16.72 7.77
CA GLU A 308 30.63 -18.07 8.24
C GLU A 308 31.49 -18.20 9.53
N PRO A 309 31.10 -19.07 10.50
CA PRO A 309 31.94 -19.47 11.63
C PRO A 309 32.36 -20.95 11.62
N ALA A 310 33.67 -21.24 11.56
CA ALA A 310 34.21 -22.61 11.60
C ALA A 310 35.42 -22.82 12.55
N ARG A 311 35.10 -23.09 13.83
CA ARG A 311 35.80 -23.90 14.87
C ARG A 311 37.25 -23.60 15.38
N PRO A 312 37.50 -23.75 16.72
CA PRO A 312 38.82 -23.70 17.41
C PRO A 312 39.38 -25.12 17.74
N PRO A 313 40.54 -25.27 18.44
CA PRO A 313 40.51 -25.59 19.90
C PRO A 313 41.76 -25.16 20.75
N GLN A 314 41.80 -25.56 22.05
CA GLN A 314 42.96 -25.80 22.98
C GLN A 314 43.41 -24.65 23.93
N THR A 315 43.72 -24.76 25.24
CA THR A 315 43.55 -25.68 26.44
C THR A 315 44.53 -25.13 27.55
N PRO A 316 44.75 -25.73 28.75
CA PRO A 316 43.83 -26.24 29.79
C PRO A 316 44.18 -25.75 31.24
N GLY A 317 43.32 -26.06 32.23
CA GLY A 317 43.64 -25.99 33.67
C GLY A 317 42.51 -26.51 34.58
N ALA A 318 42.77 -27.48 35.46
CA ALA A 318 41.81 -28.21 36.30
C ALA A 318 42.38 -28.36 37.75
N PRO A 319 41.86 -29.18 38.72
CA PRO A 319 40.62 -29.98 38.77
C PRO A 319 39.84 -29.97 40.14
N ALA A 320 38.77 -30.78 40.23
CA ALA A 320 38.47 -31.78 41.31
C ALA A 320 37.12 -31.73 42.09
N GLY A 321 36.33 -32.81 41.92
CA GLY A 321 35.38 -33.40 42.90
C GLY A 321 33.92 -32.89 42.90
N SER A 322 32.90 -33.69 43.23
CA SER A 322 32.73 -35.16 43.29
C SER A 322 31.24 -35.52 43.52
N LEU A 323 30.78 -36.73 43.10
CA LEU A 323 29.46 -37.36 43.42
C LEU A 323 28.20 -36.69 42.78
N SER A 324 27.09 -37.36 42.41
CA SER A 324 26.68 -38.79 42.44
C SER A 324 25.54 -39.14 41.44
N ARG A 325 25.46 -40.43 41.09
CA ARG A 325 24.39 -41.28 40.46
C ARG A 325 22.92 -40.76 40.52
N VAL A 326 21.99 -41.13 39.63
CA VAL A 326 21.38 -42.49 39.44
C VAL A 326 20.76 -42.73 38.03
N ASN A 327 20.68 -44.02 37.68
CA ASN A 327 20.21 -44.65 36.43
C ASN A 327 18.73 -44.43 36.02
N GLY A 328 18.43 -44.69 34.74
CA GLY A 328 17.10 -45.05 34.24
C GLY A 328 17.05 -45.27 32.72
N ALA A 329 17.11 -46.52 32.26
CA ALA A 329 17.11 -46.87 30.82
C ALA A 329 15.86 -47.70 30.45
N GLY A 330 15.36 -47.58 29.21
CA GLY A 330 14.38 -48.54 28.68
C GLY A 330 13.64 -48.13 27.40
N LEU A 331 13.83 -48.95 26.36
CA LEU A 331 12.89 -49.28 25.26
C LEU A 331 12.49 -48.12 24.30
N ALA A 332 12.80 -48.07 23.00
CA ALA A 332 13.05 -49.03 21.89
C ALA A 332 11.89 -49.09 20.87
N GLN A 333 12.26 -49.31 19.60
CA GLN A 333 11.42 -49.60 18.43
C GLN A 333 10.62 -48.42 17.81
N ARG A 334 10.35 -48.36 16.50
CA ARG A 334 10.90 -49.02 15.28
C ARG A 334 10.15 -48.44 14.07
N LEU A 335 10.83 -48.32 12.92
CA LEU A 335 10.35 -48.38 11.53
C LEU A 335 10.84 -47.22 10.66
N GLN A 336 11.80 -47.56 9.81
CA GLN A 336 12.27 -46.80 8.67
C GLN A 336 11.55 -47.33 7.41
N ARG A 337 11.25 -46.47 6.45
CA ARG A 337 10.78 -46.89 5.12
C ARG A 337 11.29 -45.92 4.06
N ASP A 338 12.25 -46.40 3.28
CA ASP A 338 12.78 -45.70 2.11
C ASP A 338 11.78 -45.70 0.96
N LEU A 339 11.69 -44.58 0.25
CA LEU A 339 11.40 -44.53 -1.18
C LEU A 339 12.19 -43.37 -1.79
N ALA A 340 13.35 -43.68 -2.37
CA ALA A 340 14.06 -42.77 -3.25
C ALA A 340 13.41 -42.75 -4.63
N LEU A 341 13.33 -41.59 -5.26
CA LEU A 341 12.93 -41.44 -6.66
C LEU A 341 14.01 -40.64 -7.39
N ASP A 342 14.68 -41.33 -8.32
CA ASP A 342 15.77 -40.83 -9.15
C ASP A 342 15.23 -39.99 -10.33
N GLY A 343 16.06 -39.13 -10.91
CA GLY A 343 15.66 -38.24 -12.01
C GLY A 343 16.52 -37.00 -12.20
N GLY A 344 17.79 -37.18 -12.59
CA GLY A 344 18.71 -36.07 -12.85
C GLY A 344 18.49 -35.34 -14.19
N LEU A 345 18.72 -34.02 -14.19
CA LEU A 345 19.06 -33.25 -15.40
C LEU A 345 20.23 -32.31 -15.09
N GLN A 346 21.28 -32.40 -15.90
CA GLN A 346 22.51 -31.61 -15.84
C GLN A 346 22.91 -31.22 -17.27
N ARG A 347 23.63 -30.09 -17.41
CA ARG A 347 24.08 -29.43 -18.66
C ARG A 347 23.02 -28.61 -19.42
N LEU A 348 23.23 -27.29 -19.49
CA LEU A 348 24.01 -26.70 -20.59
C LEU A 348 24.59 -25.33 -20.17
N LEU A 349 25.70 -24.95 -20.81
CA LEU A 349 26.55 -23.82 -20.43
C LEU A 349 26.40 -22.60 -21.36
N SER A 350 26.99 -21.49 -20.92
CA SER A 350 27.66 -20.45 -21.73
C SER A 350 26.86 -19.22 -22.25
N SER A 351 27.10 -18.11 -21.54
CA SER A 351 27.58 -16.80 -22.05
C SER A 351 26.79 -15.99 -23.10
N LEU A 352 26.24 -14.86 -22.64
CA LEU A 352 26.31 -13.54 -23.28
C LEU A 352 26.49 -12.50 -22.14
N ARG A 353 27.68 -11.96 -21.92
CA ARG A 353 28.33 -10.79 -22.57
C ARG A 353 27.74 -9.45 -22.10
N ALA A 354 28.57 -8.69 -21.38
CA ALA A 354 28.24 -7.41 -20.77
C ALA A 354 28.27 -6.23 -21.77
N ASP A 355 27.61 -5.14 -21.40
CA ASP A 355 27.67 -3.85 -22.11
C ASP A 355 27.68 -2.69 -21.09
N PRO A 356 28.77 -1.89 -21.00
CA PRO A 356 28.84 -0.72 -20.12
C PRO A 356 29.01 0.59 -20.90
N ARG A 357 28.06 1.53 -20.80
CA ARG A 357 28.24 2.95 -21.16
C ARG A 357 27.02 3.81 -20.78
N HIS A 358 27.12 4.57 -19.68
CA HIS A 358 27.22 6.02 -19.74
C HIS A 358 27.46 6.63 -18.35
N SER A 359 28.56 7.37 -18.24
CA SER A 359 29.00 8.07 -17.04
C SER A 359 28.56 9.53 -17.05
N LEU A 360 28.00 10.04 -15.95
CA LEU A 360 28.07 11.47 -15.59
C LEU A 360 28.26 11.62 -14.06
N ALA A 361 29.41 12.21 -13.71
CA ALA A 361 29.79 12.85 -12.44
C ALA A 361 28.79 13.97 -12.02
N LEU A 362 28.72 14.55 -10.82
CA LEU A 362 29.36 14.56 -9.46
C LEU A 362 28.42 15.47 -8.58
N PRO A 363 28.69 15.88 -7.30
CA PRO A 363 29.53 15.39 -6.20
C PRO A 363 28.70 15.09 -4.90
N PRO A 364 29.30 14.70 -3.74
CA PRO A 364 28.56 14.28 -2.53
C PRO A 364 28.42 15.36 -1.44
N GLY A 365 27.51 15.15 -0.46
CA GLY A 365 27.50 15.89 0.81
C GLY A 365 26.24 15.68 1.68
N GLY A 366 26.44 15.49 3.00
CA GLY A 366 25.41 15.62 4.04
C GLY A 366 24.67 14.33 4.44
N VAL A 367 25.15 13.67 5.51
CA VAL A 367 24.38 12.65 6.26
C VAL A 367 23.95 13.24 7.60
N GLU A 368 22.65 13.23 7.88
CA GLU A 368 22.11 13.56 9.21
C GLU A 368 21.77 12.29 10.00
N GLU A 369 22.05 12.34 11.30
CA GLU A 369 22.02 11.19 12.20
C GLU A 369 20.58 10.74 12.54
N HIS A 370 20.30 9.46 12.33
CA HIS A 370 19.07 8.82 12.78
C HIS A 370 19.40 7.59 13.63
N GLY A 371 19.06 7.67 14.92
CA GLY A 371 19.04 6.54 15.85
C GLY A 371 18.10 5.39 15.40
N PRO A 372 18.00 4.31 16.19
CA PRO A 372 17.46 3.02 15.76
C PRO A 372 16.08 3.14 15.10
N ALA A 373 16.06 2.99 13.77
CA ALA A 373 14.88 3.22 12.95
C ALA A 373 14.25 1.88 12.54
N VAL A 374 13.26 1.41 13.32
CA VAL A 374 12.52 0.17 13.08
C VAL A 374 11.54 0.32 11.91
N THR A 375 11.49 -0.69 11.02
CA THR A 375 10.65 -0.68 9.81
C THR A 375 9.17 -0.92 10.14
N LEU A 376 8.29 -0.08 9.58
CA LEU A 376 6.82 -0.15 9.67
C LEU A 376 6.17 -0.28 8.30
#